data_AF-A0A2S9D8X6-F1
#
_entry.id   AF-A0A2S9D8X6-F1
#
_cell.length_a   1.000
_cell.length_b   1.000
_cell.length_c   1.000
_cell.angle_alpha   90.00
_cell.angle_beta   90.00
_cell.angle_gamma   90.00
#
_symmetry.space_group_name_H-M   'P 1'
#
loop_
_entity.id
_entity.type
_entity.pdbx_description
1 polymer ?
#
loop_
_entity_poly.entity_id
_entity_poly.type
_entity_poly.pdbx_seq_one_letter_code
_entity_poly.pdbx_strand_id
1 'polypeptide(L)'
;MRLFPDYGDTVLWLDGPINYDVTDLTDDLVNELRDWEQFYYESLTPGFNWKSSDRATKYAAEGHRLAQRVADELGDGYEIEFRSYEENARTHRFRGAQSPNPRAVAAFDALTAALRVEQERISRARAATARGEGTGWYASSPLSGNVFRPPSSGQG
;
A
#
# COMPACT_ATOMS: atom_id res chain seq x y z
N MET A 1 2.33 -7.31 4.16
CA MET A 1 2.23 -6.47 2.95
C MET A 1 1.11 -7.01 2.07
N ARG A 2 0.47 -6.16 1.27
CA ARG A 2 -0.57 -6.54 0.30
C ARG A 2 -0.05 -6.35 -1.12
N LEU A 3 -0.48 -7.23 -2.03
CA LEU A 3 -0.14 -7.23 -3.45
C LEU A 3 -1.43 -7.18 -4.28
N PHE A 4 -1.70 -6.04 -4.92
CA PHE A 4 -2.82 -5.84 -5.85
C PHE A 4 -2.62 -4.53 -6.64
N PRO A 5 -3.02 -4.43 -7.92
CA PRO A 5 -3.01 -3.17 -8.66
C PRO A 5 -4.05 -2.19 -8.13
N ASP A 6 -3.72 -0.92 -7.89
CA ASP A 6 -4.70 0.10 -7.46
C ASP A 6 -4.19 1.53 -7.71
N TYR A 7 -4.12 1.95 -8.99
CA TYR A 7 -3.83 3.32 -9.49
C TYR A 7 -2.60 4.04 -8.90
N GLY A 8 -1.76 3.35 -8.15
CA GLY A 8 -0.65 3.94 -7.38
C GLY A 8 0.70 3.88 -8.10
N ASP A 9 0.71 3.57 -9.40
CA ASP A 9 1.91 3.24 -10.20
C ASP A 9 2.75 2.10 -9.57
N THR A 10 2.10 1.26 -8.76
CA THR A 10 2.67 0.14 -8.02
C THR A 10 1.58 -0.81 -7.58
N VAL A 11 1.94 -2.08 -7.45
CA VAL A 11 1.07 -3.12 -6.90
C VAL A 11 1.39 -3.46 -5.44
N LEU A 12 2.37 -2.80 -4.83
CA LEU A 12 2.86 -3.09 -3.47
C LEU A 12 2.25 -2.13 -2.45
N TRP A 13 1.65 -2.70 -1.40
CA TRP A 13 0.89 -1.93 -0.41
C TRP A 13 1.24 -2.34 1.02
N LEU A 14 1.66 -1.37 1.83
CA LEU A 14 1.61 -1.49 3.29
C LEU A 14 0.35 -0.78 3.78
N ASP A 15 0.48 0.43 4.34
CA ASP A 15 -0.66 1.32 4.66
C ASP A 15 -1.04 2.24 3.49
N GLY A 16 -0.15 2.36 2.51
CA GLY A 16 -0.32 3.07 1.25
C GLY A 16 0.53 2.43 0.15
N PRO A 17 0.50 2.99 -1.07
CA PRO A 17 1.29 2.49 -2.18
C PRO A 17 2.79 2.69 -1.91
N ILE A 18 3.61 1.70 -2.28
CA ILE A 18 5.06 1.75 -2.15
C ILE A 18 5.69 1.93 -3.53
N ASN A 19 6.43 3.02 -3.71
CA ASN A 19 7.21 3.23 -4.94
C ASN A 19 8.33 2.17 -5.04
N TYR A 20 8.46 1.52 -6.19
CA TYR A 20 9.52 0.53 -6.45
C TYR A 20 10.93 1.07 -6.20
N ASP A 21 11.18 2.37 -6.45
CA ASP A 21 12.51 2.98 -6.30
C ASP A 21 13.07 2.94 -4.87
N VAL A 22 12.20 2.73 -3.88
CA VAL A 22 12.59 2.64 -2.46
C VAL A 22 12.52 1.22 -1.91
N THR A 23 12.31 0.21 -2.76
CA THR A 23 12.13 -1.19 -2.33
C THR A 23 13.39 -2.02 -2.37
N ASP A 24 14.41 -1.61 -3.14
CA ASP A 24 15.62 -2.40 -3.41
C ASP A 24 15.34 -3.85 -3.88
N LEU A 25 14.13 -4.13 -4.38
CA LEU A 25 13.80 -5.37 -5.08
C LEU A 25 14.61 -5.46 -6.37
N THR A 26 14.83 -6.68 -6.87
CA THR A 26 15.53 -6.85 -8.15
C THR A 26 14.77 -6.18 -9.30
N ASP A 27 15.51 -5.55 -10.23
CA ASP A 27 14.94 -4.86 -11.40
C ASP A 27 14.04 -5.80 -12.22
N ASP A 28 14.43 -7.06 -12.36
CA ASP A 28 13.65 -8.09 -13.05
C ASP A 28 12.29 -8.30 -12.37
N LEU A 29 12.25 -8.39 -11.04
CA LEU A 29 10.99 -8.53 -10.30
C LEU A 29 10.13 -7.27 -10.43
N VAL A 30 10.73 -6.08 -10.33
CA VAL A 30 10.01 -4.80 -10.51
C VAL A 30 9.37 -4.72 -11.89
N ASN A 31 10.09 -5.12 -12.94
CA ASN A 31 9.55 -5.13 -14.30
C ASN A 31 8.39 -6.10 -14.45
N GLU A 32 8.48 -7.31 -13.88
CA GLU A 32 7.37 -8.27 -13.92
C GLU A 32 6.14 -7.78 -13.14
N LEU A 33 6.33 -7.08 -12.02
CA LEU A 33 5.22 -6.48 -11.26
C LEU A 33 4.50 -5.39 -12.08
N ARG A 34 5.25 -4.56 -12.82
CA ARG A 34 4.71 -3.55 -13.75
C ARG A 34 3.98 -4.19 -14.93
N ASP A 35 4.56 -5.21 -15.53
CA ASP A 35 3.94 -5.93 -16.65
C ASP A 35 2.63 -6.60 -16.22
N TRP A 36 2.59 -7.13 -15.00
CA TRP A 36 1.39 -7.73 -14.43
C TRP A 36 0.29 -6.70 -14.13
N GLU A 37 0.65 -5.52 -13.63
CA GLU A 37 -0.27 -4.38 -13.48
C GLU A 37 -0.84 -3.92 -14.82
N GLN A 38 0.03 -3.75 -15.82
CA GLN A 38 -0.39 -3.38 -17.17
C GLN A 38 -1.34 -4.45 -17.75
N PHE A 39 -1.03 -5.73 -17.57
CA PHE A 39 -1.89 -6.83 -17.99
C PHE A 39 -3.26 -6.81 -17.32
N TYR A 40 -3.33 -6.43 -16.03
CA TYR A 40 -4.59 -6.26 -15.32
C TYR A 40 -5.46 -5.20 -16.01
N TYR A 41 -4.95 -4.00 -16.23
CA TYR A 41 -5.70 -2.93 -16.87
C TYR A 41 -6.11 -3.27 -18.31
N GLU A 42 -5.24 -3.91 -19.08
CA GLU A 42 -5.56 -4.39 -20.43
C GLU A 42 -6.60 -5.50 -20.45
N SER A 43 -6.74 -6.25 -19.36
CA SER A 43 -7.67 -7.37 -19.25
C SER A 43 -9.07 -6.95 -18.80
N LEU A 44 -9.26 -5.69 -18.42
CA LEU A 44 -10.54 -5.15 -18.01
C LEU A 44 -11.24 -4.36 -19.13
N THR A 45 -12.56 -4.39 -19.10
CA THR A 45 -13.44 -3.47 -19.82
C THR A 45 -13.46 -2.10 -19.14
N PRO A 46 -13.95 -1.04 -19.80
CA PRO A 46 -14.08 0.28 -19.16
C PRO A 46 -14.95 0.29 -17.89
N GLY A 47 -15.84 -0.70 -17.72
CA GLY A 47 -16.66 -0.89 -16.52
C GLY A 47 -16.02 -1.78 -15.44
N PHE A 48 -14.70 -2.01 -15.49
CA PHE A 48 -13.95 -2.85 -14.54
C PHE A 48 -14.39 -4.31 -14.46
N ASN A 49 -14.98 -4.84 -15.53
CA ASN A 49 -15.26 -6.26 -15.67
C ASN A 49 -14.17 -6.96 -16.48
N TRP A 50 -13.83 -8.19 -16.12
CA TRP A 50 -12.93 -9.04 -16.90
C TRP A 50 -13.43 -9.21 -18.33
N LYS A 51 -12.53 -9.02 -19.32
CA LYS A 51 -12.83 -9.28 -20.74
C LYS A 51 -13.08 -10.77 -21.02
N SER A 52 -12.49 -11.67 -20.24
CA SER A 52 -12.74 -13.12 -20.28
C SER A 52 -12.32 -13.80 -18.98
N SER A 53 -12.88 -14.99 -18.72
CA SER A 53 -12.50 -15.85 -17.59
C SER A 53 -11.03 -16.27 -17.62
N ASP A 54 -10.49 -16.53 -18.83
CA ASP A 54 -9.10 -16.94 -19.00
C ASP A 54 -8.13 -15.83 -18.58
N ARG A 55 -8.48 -14.58 -18.84
CA ARG A 55 -7.69 -13.42 -18.41
C ARG A 55 -7.70 -13.25 -16.90
N ALA A 56 -8.86 -13.43 -16.25
CA ALA A 56 -8.97 -13.42 -14.79
C ALA A 56 -8.10 -14.52 -14.16
N THR A 57 -8.19 -15.73 -14.72
CA THR A 57 -7.39 -16.89 -14.28
C THR A 57 -5.90 -16.64 -14.44
N LYS A 58 -5.47 -16.09 -15.59
CA LYS A 58 -4.07 -15.74 -15.85
C LYS A 58 -3.57 -14.66 -14.89
N TYR A 59 -4.39 -13.63 -14.63
CA TYR A 59 -4.07 -12.59 -13.66
C TYR A 59 -3.82 -13.17 -12.27
N ALA A 60 -4.72 -14.04 -11.78
CA ALA A 60 -4.60 -14.63 -10.45
C ALA A 60 -3.40 -15.57 -10.34
N ALA A 61 -3.17 -16.43 -11.33
CA ALA A 61 -2.03 -17.33 -11.36
C ALA A 61 -0.70 -16.57 -11.33
N GLU A 62 -0.59 -15.50 -12.12
CA GLU A 62 0.60 -14.68 -12.17
C GLU A 62 0.79 -13.86 -10.89
N GLY A 63 -0.31 -13.32 -10.33
CA GLY A 63 -0.29 -12.63 -9.04
C GLY A 63 0.22 -13.52 -7.91
N HIS A 64 -0.16 -14.81 -7.88
CA HIS A 64 0.38 -15.77 -6.92
C HIS A 64 1.88 -16.02 -7.12
N ARG A 65 2.33 -16.18 -8.36
CA ARG A 65 3.75 -16.38 -8.68
C ARG A 65 4.57 -15.17 -8.21
N LEU A 66 4.10 -13.97 -8.51
CA LEU A 66 4.75 -12.72 -8.11
C LEU A 66 4.72 -12.49 -6.60
N ALA A 67 3.61 -12.81 -5.93
CA ALA A 67 3.52 -12.75 -4.47
C ALA A 67 4.55 -13.66 -3.80
N GLN A 68 4.74 -14.89 -4.32
CA GLN A 68 5.79 -15.78 -3.81
C GLN A 68 7.19 -15.22 -4.08
N ARG A 69 7.47 -14.68 -5.27
CA ARG A 69 8.77 -14.07 -5.58
C ARG A 69 9.10 -12.89 -4.68
N VAL A 70 8.14 -12.00 -4.44
CA VAL A 70 8.31 -10.89 -3.50
C VAL A 70 8.54 -11.44 -2.09
N ALA A 71 7.81 -12.48 -1.68
CA ALA A 71 8.04 -13.12 -0.40
C ALA A 71 9.48 -13.67 -0.32
N ASP A 72 9.97 -14.34 -1.35
CA ASP A 72 11.32 -14.91 -1.40
C ASP A 72 12.42 -13.84 -1.30
N GLU A 73 12.24 -12.67 -1.91
CA GLU A 73 13.17 -11.54 -1.76
C GLU A 73 13.16 -10.95 -0.35
N LEU A 74 12.04 -11.01 0.38
CA LEU A 74 11.91 -10.46 1.73
C LEU A 74 12.10 -11.48 2.86
N GLY A 75 12.11 -12.77 2.55
CA GLY A 75 12.31 -13.85 3.51
C GLY A 75 11.10 -14.11 4.41
N ASP A 76 11.36 -14.66 5.60
CA ASP A 76 10.34 -15.09 6.55
C ASP A 76 9.84 -13.98 7.49
N GLY A 77 10.53 -12.83 7.52
CA GLY A 77 10.13 -11.65 8.30
C GLY A 77 8.89 -10.94 7.76
N TYR A 78 8.52 -11.22 6.50
CA TYR A 78 7.38 -10.60 5.82
C TYR A 78 6.38 -11.63 5.31
N GLU A 79 5.09 -11.30 5.42
CA GLU A 79 4.00 -12.04 4.80
C GLU A 79 3.39 -11.20 3.67
N ILE A 80 3.29 -11.80 2.48
CA ILE A 80 2.73 -11.15 1.30
C ILE A 80 1.30 -11.66 1.11
N GLU A 81 0.36 -10.73 1.13
CA GLU A 81 -1.06 -11.02 0.99
C GLU A 81 -1.52 -10.63 -0.42
N PHE A 82 -1.86 -11.61 -1.24
CA PHE A 82 -2.50 -11.40 -2.54
C PHE A 82 -4.02 -11.34 -2.38
N ARG A 83 -4.62 -10.29 -2.94
CA ARG A 83 -6.08 -10.14 -3.03
C ARG A 83 -6.51 -10.04 -4.48
N SER A 84 -7.34 -10.98 -4.92
CA SER A 84 -8.01 -10.85 -6.21
C SER A 84 -9.21 -9.89 -6.10
N TYR A 85 -9.53 -9.23 -7.22
CA TYR A 85 -10.67 -8.33 -7.36
C TYR A 85 -12.01 -9.06 -7.52
N GLU A 86 -12.00 -10.39 -7.64
CA GLU A 86 -13.23 -11.18 -7.73
C GLU A 86 -14.01 -11.15 -6.42
N GLU A 87 -15.33 -11.03 -6.53
CA GLU A 87 -16.24 -11.04 -5.39
C GLU A 87 -16.13 -12.38 -4.65
N ASN A 88 -15.83 -12.32 -3.34
CA ASN A 88 -15.54 -13.48 -2.49
C ASN A 88 -14.24 -14.25 -2.79
N ALA A 89 -13.30 -13.65 -3.53
CA ALA A 89 -11.99 -14.26 -3.71
C ALA A 89 -11.32 -14.53 -2.36
N ARG A 90 -10.77 -15.74 -2.21
CA ARG A 90 -9.94 -16.04 -1.05
C ARG A 90 -8.67 -15.22 -1.14
N THR A 91 -8.30 -14.67 0.00
CA THR A 91 -6.99 -14.05 0.18
C THR A 91 -5.93 -15.14 0.29
N HIS A 92 -4.83 -14.99 -0.45
CA HIS A 92 -3.70 -15.92 -0.41
C HIS A 92 -2.50 -15.26 0.25
N ARG A 93 -1.78 -16.01 1.09
CA ARG A 93 -0.65 -15.51 1.88
C ARG A 93 0.60 -16.32 1.59
N PHE A 94 1.71 -15.61 1.41
CA PHE A 94 2.99 -16.18 1.01
C PHE A 94 4.07 -15.71 1.98
N ARG A 95 5.04 -16.59 2.27
CA ARG A 95 6.24 -16.28 3.06
C ARG A 95 7.47 -16.79 2.32
N GLY A 96 8.57 -16.08 2.47
CA GLY A 96 9.79 -16.31 1.70
C GLY A 96 10.68 -17.41 2.25
N ALA A 97 11.67 -17.76 1.42
CA ALA A 97 12.74 -18.69 1.73
C ALA A 97 13.80 -18.12 2.70
N GLN A 98 14.71 -19.00 3.15
CA GLN A 98 15.73 -18.73 4.18
C GLN A 98 16.90 -17.81 3.73
N SER A 99 16.99 -17.44 2.45
CA SER A 99 18.07 -16.59 1.93
C SER A 99 17.51 -15.40 1.15
N PRO A 100 16.97 -14.38 1.85
CA PRO A 100 16.38 -13.21 1.21
C PRO A 100 17.40 -12.27 0.57
N ASN A 101 16.90 -11.34 -0.24
CA ASN A 101 17.67 -10.19 -0.72
C ASN A 101 17.91 -9.22 0.46
N PRO A 102 19.15 -9.09 0.97
CA PRO A 102 19.41 -8.30 2.17
C PRO A 102 19.14 -6.81 1.99
N ARG A 103 19.26 -6.29 0.76
CA ARG A 103 18.97 -4.89 0.46
C ARG A 103 17.48 -4.61 0.52
N ALA A 104 16.67 -5.47 -0.10
CA ALA A 104 15.22 -5.36 -0.04
C ALA A 104 14.73 -5.46 1.41
N VAL A 105 15.23 -6.43 2.19
CA VAL A 105 14.89 -6.55 3.61
C VAL A 105 15.18 -5.24 4.37
N ALA A 106 16.38 -4.68 4.21
CA ALA A 106 16.75 -3.43 4.87
C ALA A 106 15.85 -2.24 4.46
N ALA A 107 15.49 -2.16 3.18
CA ALA A 107 14.59 -1.12 2.68
C ALA A 107 13.18 -1.25 3.27
N PHE A 108 12.62 -2.47 3.30
CA PHE A 108 11.31 -2.73 3.89
C PHE A 108 11.28 -2.54 5.41
N ASP A 109 12.37 -2.86 6.11
CA ASP A 109 12.52 -2.58 7.54
C ASP A 109 12.48 -1.06 7.81
N ALA A 110 13.18 -0.28 6.99
CA ALA A 110 13.17 1.17 7.07
C ALA A 110 11.77 1.77 6.80
N LEU A 111 11.07 1.27 5.78
CA LEU A 111 9.69 1.67 5.47
C LEU A 111 8.75 1.37 6.64
N THR A 112 8.83 0.16 7.20
CA THR A 112 7.97 -0.26 8.32
C THR A 112 8.26 0.54 9.59
N ALA A 113 9.53 0.83 9.87
CA ALA A 113 9.92 1.67 11.00
C ALA A 113 9.37 3.10 10.86
N ALA A 114 9.49 3.70 9.67
CA ALA A 114 8.96 5.03 9.40
C ALA A 114 7.43 5.09 9.55
N LEU A 115 6.71 4.08 9.03
CA LEU A 115 5.25 3.97 9.20
C LEU A 115 4.85 3.89 10.67
N ARG A 116 5.55 3.11 11.48
CA ARG A 116 5.27 2.99 12.91
C ARG A 116 5.41 4.32 13.64
N VAL A 117 6.48 5.07 13.36
CA VAL A 117 6.69 6.41 13.94
C VAL A 117 5.55 7.36 13.57
N GLU A 118 5.10 7.32 12.31
CA GLU A 118 4.01 8.17 11.85
C GLU A 118 2.66 7.77 12.47
N GLN A 119 2.36 6.48 12.55
CA GLN A 119 1.15 5.99 13.22
C GLN A 119 1.11 6.40 14.70
N GLU A 120 2.24 6.35 15.40
CA GLU A 120 2.34 6.82 16.78
C GLU A 120 2.13 8.33 16.90
N ARG A 121 2.62 9.11 15.93
CA ARG A 121 2.38 10.56 15.89
C ARG A 121 0.90 10.87 15.70
N ILE A 122 0.24 10.19 14.75
CA ILE A 122 -1.19 10.33 14.49
C ILE A 122 -2.02 9.89 15.70
N SER A 123 -1.68 8.76 16.33
CA SER A 123 -2.42 8.26 17.48
C SER A 123 -2.31 9.20 18.69
N ARG A 124 -1.11 9.75 18.96
CA ARG A 124 -0.91 10.78 19.99
C ARG A 124 -1.72 12.05 19.70
N ALA A 125 -1.71 12.53 18.45
CA ALA A 125 -2.49 13.70 18.05
C ALA A 125 -4.00 13.46 18.23
N ARG A 126 -4.50 12.28 17.82
CA ARG A 126 -5.91 11.89 18.02
C ARG A 126 -6.27 11.83 19.50
N ALA A 127 -5.42 11.26 20.35
CA ALA A 127 -5.63 11.18 21.79
C ALA A 127 -5.64 12.57 22.46
N ALA A 128 -4.73 13.47 22.07
CA ALA A 128 -4.73 14.85 22.55
C ALA A 128 -6.03 15.59 22.17
N THR A 129 -6.48 15.46 20.92
CA THR A 129 -7.77 16.02 20.49
C THR A 129 -8.94 15.44 21.29
N ALA A 130 -8.96 14.13 21.54
CA ALA A 130 -10.00 13.47 22.33
C ALA A 130 -10.03 13.92 23.80
N ARG A 131 -8.88 14.33 24.36
CA ARG A 131 -8.77 14.92 25.71
C ARG A 131 -9.09 16.42 25.76
N GLY A 132 -9.48 17.03 24.64
CA GLY A 132 -9.72 18.48 24.55
C GLY A 132 -8.43 19.30 24.51
N GLU A 133 -7.27 18.66 24.35
CA GLU A 133 -5.95 19.31 24.26
C GLU A 133 -5.62 19.73 22.81
N GLY A 134 -6.54 19.51 21.87
CA GLY A 134 -6.36 19.85 20.46
C GLY A 134 -6.41 21.36 20.23
N THR A 135 -5.29 21.95 19.79
CA THR A 135 -5.29 23.26 19.14
C THR A 135 -6.19 23.17 17.91
N GLY A 136 -7.33 23.88 17.93
CA GLY A 136 -8.40 23.74 16.94
C GLY A 136 -7.93 23.87 15.48
N TRP A 137 -8.72 23.31 14.56
CA TRP A 137 -8.51 23.47 13.12
C TRP A 137 -8.47 24.96 12.76
N TYR A 138 -7.46 25.40 12.03
CA TYR A 138 -7.40 26.76 11.50
C TYR A 138 -7.22 26.73 9.99
N ALA A 139 -7.97 27.57 9.28
CA ALA A 139 -7.74 27.83 7.87
C ALA A 139 -6.84 29.07 7.76
N SER A 140 -5.72 28.96 7.04
CA SER A 140 -4.83 30.09 6.76
C SER A 140 -4.93 30.46 5.28
N SER A 141 -5.14 31.74 4.98
CA SER A 141 -5.08 32.29 3.62
C SER A 141 -3.68 32.86 3.35
N PRO A 142 -2.87 32.27 2.44
CA PRO A 142 -1.50 32.70 2.21
C PRO A 142 -1.37 34.14 1.70
N LEU A 143 -2.43 34.67 1.07
CA LEU A 143 -2.43 35.99 0.44
C LEU A 143 -2.75 37.15 1.40
N SER A 144 -3.35 36.86 2.54
CA SER A 144 -3.78 37.89 3.51
C SER A 144 -3.20 37.71 4.91
N GLY A 145 -2.55 36.56 5.20
CA GLY A 145 -2.03 36.24 6.53
C GLY A 145 -3.11 35.97 7.58
N ASN A 146 -4.38 36.04 7.20
CA ASN A 146 -5.49 35.84 8.12
C ASN A 146 -5.66 34.35 8.45
N VAL A 147 -5.79 34.07 9.75
CA VAL A 147 -6.04 32.73 10.30
C VAL A 147 -7.48 32.72 10.81
N PHE A 148 -8.35 31.97 10.15
CA PHE A 148 -9.71 31.76 10.62
C PHE A 148 -9.72 30.61 11.62
N ARG A 149 -10.15 30.90 12.85
CA ARG A 149 -10.45 29.89 13.87
C ARG A 149 -11.97 29.68 13.89
N PRO A 150 -12.48 28.47 13.64
CA PRO A 150 -13.90 28.21 13.77
C PRO A 150 -14.32 28.42 15.22
N PRO A 151 -15.53 28.97 15.46
CA PRO A 151 -16.04 29.11 16.82
C PRO A 151 -16.15 27.72 17.46
N SER A 152 -15.69 27.60 18.69
CA SER A 152 -15.84 26.38 19.49
C SER A 152 -17.34 26.08 19.65
N SER A 153 -17.80 24.98 19.06
CA SER A 153 -19.17 24.49 19.26
C SER A 153 -19.37 24.16 20.74
N GLY A 154 -20.00 25.06 21.50
CA GLY A 154 -20.39 24.77 22.87
C GLY A 154 -20.69 26.00 23.73
N GLN A 155 -21.91 26.54 23.63
CA GLN A 155 -22.90 26.74 24.71
C GLN A 155 -23.87 27.89 24.38
N GLY A 156 -25.16 27.57 24.38
CA GLY A 156 -26.31 28.45 24.15
C GLY A 156 -27.55 27.62 23.91
#